data_AF-A0A178MAV0-F1
#
_entry.id   AF-A0A178MAV0-F1
#
_cell.length_a   1.000
_cell.length_b   1.000
_cell.length_c   1.000
_cell.angle_alpha   90.00
_cell.angle_beta   90.00
_cell.angle_gamma   90.00
#
_symmetry.space_group_name_H-M   'P 1'
#
loop_
_entity.id
_entity.type
_entity.pdbx_description
1 polymer ?
#
loop_
_entity_poly.entity_id
_entity_poly.type
_entity_poly.pdbx_seq_one_letter_code
_entity_poly.pdbx_strand_id
1 'polypeptide(L)'
;MIRDSRTLLFIVIATLIGWAVAAAAYYTVGDTRNAEVLRWLALAIFATPLAVFLGWMASRRDEWRLAAACCGALYFFTPFVAARIETILAPEAARQTVGPHTVYFMSVLALHLIGGLALAWWRGR
;
A
#
# COMPACT_ATOMS: atom_id res chain seq x y z
N MET A 1 18.32 12.38 -21.04
CA MET A 1 17.08 11.60 -20.92
C MET A 1 16.01 12.51 -20.33
N ILE A 2 15.01 12.91 -21.12
CA ILE A 2 13.92 13.77 -20.64
C ILE A 2 12.95 12.88 -19.85
N ARG A 3 12.66 13.23 -18.60
CA ARG A 3 11.72 12.49 -17.76
C ARG A 3 10.32 12.50 -18.37
N ASP A 4 9.63 11.36 -18.28
CA ASP A 4 8.18 11.33 -18.49
C ASP A 4 7.46 11.88 -17.25
N SER A 5 7.40 13.21 -17.18
CA SER A 5 6.74 13.95 -16.11
C SER A 5 5.24 13.63 -16.00
N ARG A 6 4.60 13.21 -17.11
CA ARG A 6 3.19 12.83 -17.11
C ARG A 6 3.01 11.52 -16.34
N THR A 7 3.73 10.47 -16.73
CA THR A 7 3.66 9.16 -16.05
C THR A 7 4.02 9.29 -14.57
N LEU A 8 5.07 10.04 -14.25
CA LEU A 8 5.43 10.35 -12.87
C LEU A 8 4.25 10.97 -12.10
N LEU A 9 3.63 12.02 -12.65
CA LEU A 9 2.54 12.74 -12.00
C LEU A 9 1.32 11.86 -11.76
N PHE A 10 0.91 11.08 -12.76
CA PHE A 10 -0.26 10.18 -12.63
C PHE A 10 -0.05 9.12 -11.54
N ILE A 11 1.13 8.49 -11.49
CA ILE A 11 1.42 7.47 -10.48
C ILE A 11 1.55 8.11 -9.09
N VAL A 12 2.17 9.29 -8.95
CA VAL A 12 2.26 10.01 -7.66
C VAL A 12 0.87 10.35 -7.14
N ILE A 13 0.02 11.01 -7.95
CA ILE A 13 -1.34 11.39 -7.52
C ILE A 13 -2.13 10.14 -7.12
N ALA A 14 -2.07 9.08 -7.93
CA ALA A 14 -2.79 7.84 -7.61
C ALA A 14 -2.26 7.16 -6.34
N THR A 15 -0.94 7.18 -6.11
CA THR A 15 -0.32 6.71 -4.86
C THR A 15 -0.90 7.46 -3.66
N LEU A 16 -0.92 8.79 -3.72
CA LEU A 16 -1.40 9.63 -2.61
C LEU A 16 -2.90 9.43 -2.34
N ILE A 17 -3.72 9.30 -3.40
CA ILE A 17 -5.15 9.01 -3.26
C ILE A 17 -5.36 7.63 -2.61
N GLY A 18 -4.72 6.59 -3.13
CA GLY A 18 -4.85 5.23 -2.60
C GLY A 18 -4.29 5.12 -1.17
N TRP A 19 -3.25 5.87 -0.84
CA TRP A 19 -2.71 5.96 0.51
C TRP A 19 -3.67 6.69 1.46
N ALA A 20 -4.27 7.81 1.04
CA ALA A 20 -5.25 8.54 1.84
C ALA A 20 -6.48 7.68 2.15
N VAL A 21 -6.97 6.90 1.18
CA VAL A 21 -8.07 5.94 1.38
C VAL A 21 -7.65 4.84 2.37
N ALA A 22 -6.45 4.28 2.23
CA ALA A 22 -5.94 3.26 3.14
C ALA A 22 -5.80 3.80 4.59
N ALA A 23 -5.27 5.01 4.74
CA ALA A 23 -5.13 5.68 6.02
C ALA A 23 -6.50 5.98 6.65
N ALA A 24 -7.45 6.52 5.86
CA ALA A 24 -8.80 6.77 6.33
C ALA A 24 -9.47 5.47 6.82
N ALA A 25 -9.38 4.37 6.05
CA ALA A 25 -9.91 3.08 6.46
C ALA A 25 -9.28 2.54 7.75
N TYR A 26 -7.98 2.76 7.96
CA TYR A 26 -7.29 2.38 9.19
C TYR A 26 -7.73 3.23 10.39
N TYR A 27 -7.79 4.55 10.25
CA TYR A 27 -8.11 5.46 11.36
C TYR A 27 -9.59 5.47 11.74
N THR A 28 -10.51 5.19 10.81
CA THR A 28 -11.95 5.09 11.13
C THR A 28 -12.31 3.83 11.92
N VAL A 29 -11.54 2.75 11.75
CA VAL A 29 -11.75 1.48 12.46
C VAL A 29 -11.40 1.58 13.95
N GLY A 30 -10.34 2.32 14.30
CA GLY A 30 -9.89 2.47 15.68
C GLY A 30 -9.54 1.13 16.36
N ASP A 31 -9.77 1.07 17.69
CA ASP A 31 -9.46 -0.11 18.51
C ASP A 31 -10.56 -1.19 18.49
N THR A 32 -11.71 -0.90 17.89
CA THR A 32 -12.88 -1.80 17.91
C THR A 32 -12.74 -2.87 16.84
N ARG A 33 -12.16 -4.03 17.16
CA ARG A 33 -11.84 -5.06 16.15
C ARG A 33 -12.67 -6.34 16.32
N ASN A 34 -13.66 -6.51 15.45
CA ASN A 34 -14.40 -7.75 15.22
C ASN A 34 -14.15 -8.28 13.79
N ALA A 35 -14.64 -9.48 13.47
CA ALA A 35 -14.44 -10.12 12.16
C ALA A 35 -14.97 -9.29 10.96
N GLU A 36 -16.01 -8.50 11.18
CA GLU A 36 -16.60 -7.62 10.17
C GLU A 36 -15.70 -6.41 9.88
N VAL A 37 -15.13 -5.83 10.93
CA VAL A 37 -14.18 -4.71 10.87
C VAL A 37 -12.84 -5.11 10.23
N LEU A 38 -12.41 -6.37 10.40
CA LEU A 38 -11.21 -6.91 9.73
C LEU A 38 -11.31 -6.86 8.19
N ARG A 39 -12.52 -6.93 7.61
CA ARG A 39 -12.70 -6.78 6.15
C ARG A 39 -12.38 -5.37 5.68
N TRP A 40 -12.68 -4.35 6.49
CA TRP A 40 -12.35 -2.96 6.18
C TRP A 40 -10.84 -2.71 6.27
N LEU A 41 -10.14 -3.38 7.20
CA LEU A 41 -8.67 -3.32 7.27
C LEU A 41 -7.98 -3.96 6.06
N ALA A 42 -8.63 -4.88 5.34
CA ALA A 42 -8.09 -5.38 4.08
C ALA A 42 -7.94 -4.26 3.02
N LEU A 43 -8.80 -3.23 3.06
CA LEU A 43 -8.66 -2.05 2.19
C LEU A 43 -7.40 -1.24 2.52
N ALA A 44 -6.94 -1.23 3.77
CA ALA A 44 -5.69 -0.56 4.14
C ALA A 44 -4.47 -1.19 3.44
N ILE A 45 -4.55 -2.47 3.09
CA ILE A 45 -3.52 -3.18 2.34
C ILE A 45 -3.75 -3.04 0.83
N PHE A 46 -5.00 -3.11 0.37
CA PHE A 46 -5.29 -3.19 -1.06
C PHE A 46 -5.37 -1.85 -1.79
N ALA A 47 -5.83 -0.78 -1.12
CA ALA A 47 -6.19 0.47 -1.79
C ALA A 47 -5.01 1.16 -2.49
N THR A 48 -3.84 1.24 -1.85
CA THR A 48 -2.67 1.92 -2.45
C THR A 48 -2.14 1.17 -3.68
N PRO A 49 -1.82 -0.15 -3.62
CA PRO A 49 -1.37 -0.87 -4.81
C PRO A 49 -2.38 -0.84 -5.97
N LEU A 50 -3.68 -0.92 -5.69
CA LEU A 50 -4.71 -0.80 -6.73
C LEU A 50 -4.69 0.59 -7.37
N ALA A 51 -4.65 1.65 -6.56
CA ALA A 51 -4.62 3.02 -7.07
C ALA A 51 -3.36 3.27 -7.91
N VAL A 52 -2.18 2.82 -7.45
CA VAL A 52 -0.92 2.88 -8.21
C VAL A 52 -1.06 2.19 -9.57
N PHE A 53 -1.64 0.99 -9.59
CA PHE A 53 -1.93 0.27 -10.84
C PHE A 53 -2.82 1.09 -11.77
N LEU A 54 -3.92 1.66 -11.27
CA LEU A 54 -4.83 2.49 -12.07
C LEU A 54 -4.15 3.76 -12.59
N GLY A 55 -3.33 4.42 -11.78
CA GLY A 55 -2.54 5.60 -12.19
C GLY A 55 -1.51 5.27 -13.27
N TRP A 56 -0.87 4.11 -13.16
CA TRP A 56 0.03 3.60 -14.19
C TRP A 56 -0.74 3.30 -15.48
N MET A 57 -1.87 2.61 -15.39
CA MET A 57 -2.74 2.31 -16.54
C MET A 57 -3.34 3.56 -17.19
N ALA A 58 -3.52 4.65 -16.46
CA ALA A 58 -3.97 5.92 -17.04
C ALA A 58 -2.93 6.57 -17.96
N SER A 59 -1.64 6.27 -17.77
CA SER A 59 -0.53 6.87 -18.52
C SER A 59 0.15 5.89 -19.50
N ARG A 60 0.23 4.59 -19.18
CA ARG A 60 0.93 3.56 -19.97
C ARG A 60 0.17 2.22 -19.96
N ARG A 61 -0.87 2.12 -20.79
CA ARG A 61 -1.77 0.93 -20.84
C ARG A 61 -1.10 -0.32 -21.40
N ASP A 62 -0.12 -0.13 -22.27
CA ASP A 62 0.68 -1.19 -22.89
C ASP A 62 1.51 -1.96 -21.84
N GLU A 63 1.84 -1.32 -20.71
CA GLU A 63 2.63 -1.91 -19.64
C GLU A 63 1.80 -2.66 -18.58
N TRP A 64 0.53 -2.99 -18.85
CA TRP A 64 -0.38 -3.53 -17.83
C TRP A 64 0.12 -4.76 -17.11
N ARG A 65 0.85 -5.66 -17.79
CA ARG A 65 1.43 -6.86 -17.17
C ARG A 65 2.52 -6.50 -16.16
N LEU A 66 3.37 -5.53 -16.51
CA LEU A 66 4.41 -5.03 -15.63
C LEU A 66 3.80 -4.27 -14.46
N ALA A 67 2.82 -3.40 -14.71
CA ALA A 67 2.11 -2.69 -13.67
C ALA A 67 1.43 -3.65 -12.69
N ALA A 68 0.76 -4.69 -13.20
CA ALA A 68 0.13 -5.73 -12.39
C ALA A 68 1.15 -6.53 -11.58
N ALA A 69 2.29 -6.91 -12.17
CA ALA A 69 3.35 -7.62 -11.47
C ALA A 69 3.97 -6.76 -10.34
N CYS A 70 4.29 -5.50 -10.62
CA CYS A 70 4.88 -4.59 -9.64
C CYS A 70 3.91 -4.24 -8.51
N CYS A 71 2.67 -3.86 -8.85
CA CYS A 71 1.66 -3.52 -7.84
C CYS A 71 1.20 -4.77 -7.08
N GLY A 72 1.13 -5.92 -7.75
CA GLY A 72 0.87 -7.22 -7.13
C GLY A 72 1.97 -7.62 -6.16
N ALA A 73 3.25 -7.43 -6.52
CA ALA A 73 4.37 -7.65 -5.62
C ALA A 73 4.32 -6.69 -4.42
N LEU A 74 4.02 -5.40 -4.64
CA LEU A 74 3.85 -4.44 -3.56
C LEU A 74 2.72 -4.86 -2.61
N TYR A 75 1.56 -5.24 -3.13
CA TYR A 75 0.43 -5.76 -2.35
C TYR A 75 0.78 -7.04 -1.58
N PHE A 76 1.42 -8.00 -2.25
CA PHE A 76 1.64 -9.33 -1.70
C PHE A 76 2.77 -9.34 -0.66
N PHE A 77 3.91 -8.71 -0.93
CA PHE A 77 5.07 -8.78 -0.05
C PHE A 77 5.00 -7.83 1.14
N THR A 78 4.29 -6.69 1.02
CA THR A 78 4.19 -5.70 2.12
C THR A 78 3.65 -6.29 3.42
N PRO A 79 2.57 -7.10 3.44
CA PRO A 79 2.12 -7.82 4.64
C PRO A 79 3.21 -8.63 5.34
N PHE A 80 4.04 -9.36 4.60
CA PHE A 80 5.10 -10.19 5.20
C PHE A 80 6.20 -9.34 5.83
N VAL A 81 6.59 -8.25 5.16
CA VAL A 81 7.58 -7.30 5.69
C VAL A 81 7.03 -6.60 6.93
N ALA A 82 5.78 -6.12 6.88
CA ALA A 82 5.11 -5.49 8.01
C ALA A 82 4.98 -6.43 9.22
N ALA A 83 4.61 -7.70 9.00
CA ALA A 83 4.55 -8.70 10.05
C ALA A 83 5.93 -8.97 10.68
N ARG A 84 6.99 -8.98 9.86
CA ARG A 84 8.36 -9.12 10.37
C ARG A 84 8.78 -7.90 11.21
N ILE A 85 8.45 -6.69 10.78
CA ILE A 85 8.70 -5.46 11.55
C ILE A 85 7.97 -5.52 12.89
N GLU A 86 6.69 -5.90 12.90
CA GLU A 86 5.89 -6.01 14.13
C GLU A 86 6.47 -7.07 15.09
N THR A 87 6.92 -8.21 14.57
CA THR A 87 7.55 -9.26 15.40
C THR A 87 8.80 -8.75 16.13
N ILE A 88 9.54 -7.81 15.53
CA ILE A 88 10.78 -7.24 16.11
C ILE A 88 10.45 -6.10 17.09
N LEU A 89 9.53 -5.20 16.73
CA LEU A 89 9.28 -3.97 17.48
C LEU A 89 8.18 -4.12 18.56
N ALA A 90 7.23 -5.03 18.36
CA ALA A 90 6.09 -5.25 19.24
C ALA A 90 5.73 -6.76 19.33
N PRO A 91 6.64 -7.60 19.87
CA PRO A 91 6.48 -9.06 19.85
C PRO A 91 5.20 -9.56 20.54
N GLU A 92 4.75 -8.89 21.60
CA GLU A 92 3.51 -9.28 22.29
C GLU A 92 2.26 -8.99 21.45
N ALA A 93 2.25 -7.90 20.68
CA ALA A 93 1.16 -7.61 19.74
C ALA A 93 1.16 -8.60 18.56
N ALA A 94 2.33 -8.96 18.04
CA ALA A 94 2.49 -9.92 16.95
C ALA A 94 1.97 -11.34 17.29
N ARG A 95 1.93 -11.72 18.57
CA ARG A 95 1.40 -13.01 19.03
C ARG A 95 -0.14 -13.04 19.14
N GLN A 96 -0.79 -11.87 19.13
CA GLN A 96 -2.25 -11.80 19.24
C GLN A 96 -2.88 -12.26 17.92
N THR A 97 -3.86 -13.16 18.00
CA THR A 97 -4.67 -13.53 16.83
C THR A 97 -5.63 -12.41 16.44
N VAL A 98 -6.12 -11.67 17.44
CA VAL A 98 -6.95 -10.49 17.28
C VAL A 98 -6.37 -9.40 18.18
N GLY A 99 -5.77 -8.40 17.57
CA GLY A 99 -5.14 -7.28 18.25
C GLY A 99 -5.15 -6.01 17.39
N PRO A 100 -4.71 -4.88 17.96
CA PRO A 100 -4.67 -3.61 17.22
C PRO A 100 -3.64 -3.65 16.06
N HIS A 101 -2.63 -4.51 16.13
CA HIS A 101 -1.60 -4.68 15.09
C HIS A 101 -1.10 -3.33 14.54
N THR A 102 -0.94 -2.33 15.42
CA THR A 102 -0.68 -0.93 15.05
C THR A 102 0.62 -0.82 14.27
N VAL A 103 1.68 -1.51 14.75
CA VAL A 103 2.98 -1.51 14.09
C VAL A 103 2.87 -2.15 12.71
N TYR A 104 2.14 -3.26 12.57
CA TYR A 104 1.89 -3.88 11.28
C TYR A 104 1.19 -2.90 10.31
N PHE A 105 0.03 -2.34 10.66
CA PHE A 105 -0.73 -1.50 9.73
C PHE A 105 -0.01 -0.19 9.39
N MET A 106 0.65 0.44 10.36
CA MET A 106 1.48 1.62 10.09
C MET A 106 2.67 1.29 9.18
N SER A 107 3.28 0.12 9.35
CA SER A 107 4.33 -0.36 8.44
C SER A 107 3.79 -0.59 7.03
N VAL A 108 2.60 -1.17 6.88
CA VAL A 108 1.94 -1.34 5.58
C VAL A 108 1.75 0.02 4.89
N LEU A 109 1.17 1.01 5.59
CA LEU A 109 0.94 2.35 5.06
C LEU A 109 2.26 3.02 4.62
N ALA A 110 3.31 2.91 5.43
CA ALA A 110 4.62 3.48 5.12
C ALA A 110 5.26 2.80 3.90
N LEU A 111 5.27 1.47 3.85
CA LEU A 111 5.86 0.68 2.76
C LEU A 111 5.13 0.90 1.44
N HIS A 112 3.80 1.00 1.46
CA HIS A 112 3.02 1.31 0.27
C HIS A 112 3.27 2.73 -0.25
N LEU A 113 3.40 3.73 0.63
CA LEU A 113 3.74 5.09 0.22
C LEU A 113 5.13 5.13 -0.43
N ILE A 114 6.13 4.56 0.24
CA ILE A 114 7.50 4.51 -0.28
C ILE A 114 7.56 3.72 -1.60
N GLY A 115 6.92 2.55 -1.64
CA GLY A 115 6.88 1.68 -2.82
C GLY A 115 6.19 2.35 -4.01
N GLY A 116 5.04 2.99 -3.80
CA GLY A 116 4.33 3.74 -4.85
C GLY A 116 5.15 4.90 -5.40
N LEU A 117 5.80 5.69 -4.53
CA LEU A 117 6.70 6.76 -4.94
C LEU A 117 7.95 6.25 -5.67
N ALA A 118 8.51 5.12 -5.24
CA ALA A 118 9.64 4.48 -5.91
C ALA A 118 9.27 3.99 -7.32
N LEU A 119 8.07 3.38 -7.48
CA LEU A 119 7.54 2.99 -8.79
C LEU A 119 7.29 4.20 -9.68
N ALA A 120 6.71 5.27 -9.15
CA ALA A 120 6.49 6.52 -9.88
C ALA A 120 7.82 7.11 -10.39
N TRP A 121 8.82 7.17 -9.51
CA TRP A 121 10.16 7.65 -9.85
C TRP A 121 10.85 6.79 -10.90
N TRP A 122 10.79 5.46 -10.75
CA TRP A 122 11.37 4.53 -11.71
C TRP A 122 10.70 4.64 -13.07
N ARG A 123 9.37 4.71 -13.13
CA ARG A 123 8.66 4.74 -14.41
C ARG A 123 8.67 6.09 -15.10
N GLY A 124 8.81 7.17 -14.33
CA GLY A 124 9.00 8.53 -14.84
C GLY A 124 10.42 8.85 -15.30
N ARG A 125 11.40 7.97 -15.06
CA ARG A 125 12.73 8.04 -15.69
C ARG A 125 12.66 7.57 -17.13
#